data_AF-A0AA43EI24-F1
#
_entry.id   AF-A0AA43EI24-F1
#
_cell.length_a   1.000
_cell.length_b   1.000
_cell.length_c   1.000
_cell.angle_alpha   90.00
_cell.angle_beta   90.00
_cell.angle_gamma   90.00
#
_symmetry.space_group_name_H-M   'P 1'
#
loop_
_entity.id
_entity.type
_entity.pdbx_description
1 polymer ?
#
loop_
_entity_poly.entity_id
_entity_poly.type
_entity_poly.pdbx_seq_one_letter_code
_entity_poly.pdbx_strand_id
1 'polypeptide(L)'
;MRDPDLVFLFHNMPDGAAAEPVSYRNDYLGIVQDVYRYDEVGKRTHVLPLLKQDLQEFARAWFATLREQGFFAPTAVRHILSL
;
A
#
# COMPACT_ATOMS: atom_id res chain seq x y z
N MET A 1 -7.43 -12.78 -13.97
CA MET A 1 -6.69 -12.76 -12.70
C MET A 1 -6.36 -11.31 -12.41
N ARG A 2 -6.55 -10.84 -11.17
CA ARG A 2 -6.28 -9.44 -10.81
C ARG A 2 -4.78 -9.25 -10.57
N ASP A 3 -4.25 -8.09 -10.96
CA ASP A 3 -2.89 -7.70 -10.59
C ASP A 3 -2.75 -7.59 -9.07
N PRO A 4 -1.55 -7.82 -8.51
CA PRO A 4 -1.33 -7.62 -7.08
C PRO A 4 -1.63 -6.19 -6.66
N ASP A 5 -2.31 -6.02 -5.53
CA ASP A 5 -2.69 -4.73 -4.98
C ASP A 5 -2.08 -4.48 -3.60
N LEU A 6 -1.53 -3.28 -3.42
CA LEU A 6 -0.99 -2.77 -2.16
C LEU A 6 -1.71 -1.47 -1.82
N VAL A 7 -2.40 -1.46 -0.68
CA VAL A 7 -3.21 -0.31 -0.25
C VAL A 7 -2.44 0.49 0.79
N PHE A 8 -2.46 1.81 0.62
CA PHE A 8 -1.87 2.76 1.56
C PHE A 8 -2.92 3.63 2.23
N LEU A 9 -2.76 3.83 3.53
CA LEU A 9 -3.40 4.90 4.27
C LEU A 9 -2.47 6.10 4.33
N PHE A 10 -2.97 7.27 3.92
CA PHE A 10 -2.22 8.52 4.01
C PHE A 10 -2.61 9.29 5.26
N HIS A 11 -1.60 9.70 6.03
CA HIS A 11 -1.74 10.59 7.16
C HIS A 11 -1.19 11.95 6.81
N ASN A 12 -1.98 13.00 7.03
CA ASN A 12 -1.51 14.38 6.90
C ASN A 12 -0.74 14.74 8.17
N MET A 13 0.59 14.78 8.06
CA MET A 13 1.49 15.19 9.14
C MET A 13 1.91 16.65 8.94
N PRO A 14 2.39 17.35 9.99
CA PRO A 14 2.86 18.73 9.88
C PRO A 14 3.99 18.94 8.87
N ASP A 15 4.80 17.91 8.63
CA ASP A 15 5.98 17.89 7.76
C ASP A 15 5.72 17.25 6.38
N GLY A 16 4.49 16.78 6.11
CA GLY A 16 4.11 16.19 4.84
C GLY A 16 3.12 15.03 4.98
N ALA A 17 2.86 14.34 3.87
CA ALA A 17 2.01 13.14 3.91
C ALA A 17 2.87 11.91 4.24
N ALA A 18 2.47 11.15 5.26
CA ALA A 18 3.03 9.84 5.55
C ALA A 18 2.14 8.74 4.94
N ALA A 19 2.72 7.87 4.12
CA ALA A 19 2.03 6.73 3.53
C ALA A 19 2.32 5.46 4.34
N GLU A 20 1.26 4.82 4.84
CA GLU A 20 1.33 3.60 5.61
C GLU A 20 0.72 2.44 4.81
N PRO A 21 1.43 1.33 4.55
CA PRO A 21 0.82 0.16 3.93
C PRO A 21 -0.16 -0.50 4.91
N VAL A 22 -1.37 -0.81 4.45
CA VAL A 22 -2.44 -1.38 5.30
C VAL A 22 -2.93 -2.74 4.84
N SER A 23 -2.78 -3.09 3.56
CA SER A 23 -3.09 -4.41 3.06
C SER A 23 -2.33 -4.73 1.78
N TYR A 24 -2.10 -6.02 1.55
CA TYR A 24 -1.55 -6.56 0.32
C TYR A 24 -2.35 -7.78 -0.13
N ARG A 25 -2.64 -7.87 -1.42
CA ARG A 25 -3.32 -9.00 -2.01
C ARG A 25 -2.67 -9.40 -3.33
N ASN A 26 -2.51 -10.70 -3.51
CA ASN A 26 -2.01 -11.31 -4.72
C ASN A 26 -2.78 -12.61 -4.97
N ASP A 27 -3.76 -12.53 -5.89
CA ASP A 27 -4.64 -13.64 -6.22
C ASP A 27 -3.90 -14.81 -6.87
N TYR A 28 -2.80 -14.56 -7.59
CA TYR A 28 -1.99 -15.61 -8.21
C TYR A 28 -1.33 -16.52 -7.16
N LEU A 29 -0.86 -15.92 -6.06
CA LEU A 29 -0.21 -16.64 -4.97
C LEU A 29 -1.17 -17.03 -3.84
N GLY A 30 -2.46 -16.66 -3.94
CA GLY A 30 -3.44 -16.87 -2.87
C GLY A 30 -3.15 -16.08 -1.60
N ILE A 31 -2.44 -14.95 -1.70
CA ILE A 31 -2.03 -14.13 -0.54
C ILE A 31 -3.05 -13.03 -0.33
N VAL A 32 -3.55 -12.92 0.91
CA VAL A 32 -4.33 -11.78 1.41
C VAL A 32 -3.82 -11.45 2.81
N GLN A 33 -3.37 -10.21 2.99
CA GLN A 33 -2.74 -9.73 4.22
C GLN A 33 -3.33 -8.39 4.61
N ASP A 34 -3.86 -8.29 5.83
CA ASP A 34 -4.38 -7.06 6.41
C ASP A 34 -3.60 -6.72 7.69
N VAL A 35 -3.04 -5.51 7.75
CA VAL A 35 -2.27 -5.02 8.90
C VAL A 35 -3.16 -4.82 10.13
N TYR A 36 -4.40 -4.41 9.89
CA TYR A 36 -5.37 -4.09 10.93
C TYR A 36 -6.53 -5.08 10.92
N ARG A 37 -6.99 -5.43 12.13
CA ARG A 37 -8.30 -6.05 12.31
C ARG A 37 -9.31 -5.01 12.71
N TYR A 38 -10.53 -5.18 12.23
CA TYR A 38 -11.65 -4.29 12.48
C TYR A 38 -12.77 -5.05 13.18
N ASP A 39 -13.52 -4.36 14.04
CA ASP A 39 -14.79 -4.88 14.55
C ASP A 39 -15.93 -4.68 13.55
N GLU A 40 -17.13 -5.11 13.92
CA GLU A 40 -18.33 -5.03 13.07
C GLU A 40 -18.73 -3.58 12.70
N VAL A 41 -18.26 -2.59 13.47
CA VAL A 41 -18.49 -1.16 13.20
C VAL A 41 -17.32 -0.50 12.48
N GLY A 42 -16.32 -1.27 12.05
CA GLY A 42 -15.17 -0.77 11.28
C GLY A 42 -14.10 -0.08 12.12
N LYS A 43 -14.12 -0.22 13.45
CA LYS A 43 -13.08 0.32 14.33
C LYS A 43 -11.91 -0.64 14.43
N ARG A 44 -10.69 -0.10 14.36
CA ARG A 44 -9.46 -0.88 14.53
C ARG A 44 -9.39 -1.47 15.93
N THR A 45 -9.25 -2.78 16.02
CA THR A 45 -9.13 -3.51 17.29
C THR A 45 -7.72 -4.01 17.53
N HIS A 46 -6.99 -4.37 16.47
CA HIS A 46 -5.65 -4.94 16.56
C HIS A 46 -4.78 -4.46 15.40
N VAL A 47 -3.47 -4.43 15.65
CA VAL A 47 -2.44 -4.18 14.66
C VAL A 47 -1.44 -5.34 14.66
N LEU A 48 -1.00 -5.76 13.47
CA LEU A 48 0.09 -6.70 13.26
C LEU A 48 1.37 -5.91 12.94
N PRO A 49 2.18 -5.52 13.94
CA PRO A 49 3.30 -4.60 13.73
C PRO A 49 4.40 -5.19 12.83
N LEU A 50 4.65 -6.49 12.93
CA LEU A 50 5.64 -7.17 12.09
C LEU A 50 5.20 -7.16 10.62
N LEU A 51 3.95 -7.54 10.33
CA LEU A 51 3.41 -7.48 8.97
C LEU A 51 3.45 -6.07 8.40
N LYS A 52 3.16 -5.05 9.22
CA LYS A 52 3.26 -3.64 8.80
C LYS A 52 4.69 -3.29 8.37
N GLN A 53 5.69 -3.72 9.14
CA GLN A 53 7.10 -3.51 8.79
C GLN A 53 7.46 -4.27 7.50
N ASP A 54 7.07 -5.54 7.39
CA ASP A 54 7.34 -6.37 6.21
C ASP A 54 6.74 -5.75 4.95
N LEU A 55 5.49 -5.28 5.01
CA LEU A 55 4.85 -4.59 3.89
C LEU A 55 5.52 -3.25 3.55
N GLN A 56 6.08 -2.55 4.54
CA GLN A 56 6.83 -1.33 4.29
C GLN A 56 8.15 -1.61 3.57
N GLU A 57 8.87 -2.66 3.95
CA GLU A 57 10.09 -3.10 3.28
C GLU A 57 9.78 -3.61 1.86
N PHE A 58 8.74 -4.43 1.72
CA PHE A 58 8.23 -4.89 0.43
C PHE A 58 7.84 -3.73 -0.49
N ALA A 59 7.10 -2.75 0.02
CA ALA A 59 6.72 -1.56 -0.75
C ALA A 59 7.96 -0.86 -1.31
N ARG A 60 8.98 -0.61 -0.47
CA ARG A 60 10.22 0.05 -0.89
C ARG A 60 10.93 -0.73 -2.00
N ALA A 61 11.07 -2.04 -1.83
CA ALA A 61 11.68 -2.90 -2.84
C ALA A 61 10.87 -2.89 -4.15
N TRP A 62 9.55 -3.02 -4.05
CA TRP A 62 8.67 -3.04 -5.21
C TRP A 62 8.71 -1.72 -5.99
N PHE A 63 8.59 -0.57 -5.32
CA PHE A 63 8.71 0.73 -5.98
C PHE A 63 10.11 0.93 -6.61
N ALA A 64 11.19 0.45 -5.97
CA ALA A 64 12.52 0.50 -6.55
C ALA A 64 12.60 -0.33 -7.85
N THR A 65 12.06 -1.55 -7.85
CA THR A 65 11.99 -2.40 -9.04
C THR A 65 11.16 -1.76 -10.16
N LEU A 66 9.98 -1.20 -9.84
CA LEU A 66 9.15 -0.52 -10.83
C LEU A 66 9.87 0.67 -11.47
N ARG A 67 10.62 1.43 -10.66
CA ARG A 67 11.47 2.51 -11.16
C ARG A 67 12.55 2.00 -12.12
N GLU A 68 13.26 0.94 -11.75
CA GLU A 68 14.32 0.33 -12.57
C GLU A 68 13.79 -0.24 -13.89
N GLN A 69 12.55 -0.73 -13.88
CA GLN A 69 11.83 -1.19 -15.08
C GLN A 69 11.33 -0.03 -15.96
N GLY A 70 11.52 1.22 -15.55
CA GLY A 70 11.13 2.40 -16.32
C GLY A 70 9.65 2.77 -16.21
N PHE A 71 8.90 2.23 -15.24
CA PHE A 71 7.50 2.59 -15.03
C PHE A 71 7.31 4.00 -14.46
N PHE A 72 8.35 4.59 -13.87
CA PHE A 72 8.28 5.95 -13.36
C PHE A 72 8.86 6.92 -14.38
N ALA A 73 7.98 7.78 -14.90
CA ALA A 73 8.41 8.93 -15.66
C ALA A 73 9.22 9.90 -14.76
N PRO A 74 10.09 10.74 -15.35
CA PRO A 74 10.80 11.78 -14.60
C PRO A 74 9.87 12.76 -13.87
N THR A 75 8.60 12.83 -14.26
CA THR A 75 7.58 13.69 -13.66
C THR A 75 6.31 12.89 -13.41
N ALA A 76 5.82 12.92 -12.17
CA ALA A 76 4.53 12.32 -11.83
C ALA A 76 3.38 13.18 -12.36
N VAL A 77 2.54 12.61 -13.23
CA VAL A 77 1.36 13.29 -13.77
C VAL A 77 0.11 12.68 -13.16
N ARG A 78 -0.66 13.49 -12.43
CA ARG A 78 -1.96 13.08 -11.89
C ARG A 78 -3.03 13.31 -12.95
N HIS A 79 -3.54 12.24 -13.54
CA HIS A 79 -4.74 12.31 -14.38
C HIS A 79 -5.98 12.20 -13.48
N ILE A 80 -6.69 13.31 -13.29
CA ILE A 80 -8.03 13.27 -12.70
C ILE A 80 -8.97 12.87 -13.83
N LEU A 81 -9.48 11.64 -13.79
CA LEU A 81 -10.55 11.22 -14.69
C LEU A 81 -11.81 11.96 -14.24
N SER A 82 -12.18 13.01 -14.98
CA SER A 82 -13.49 13.65 -14.87
C SER A 82 -14.56 12.68 -15.35
N LEU A 83 -15.57 12.46 -14.49
CA LEU A 83 -16.79 11.71 -14.81
C LEU A 83 -17.60 12.42 -15.90
#